data_AF-A0A318CZU9-F1
#
_entry.id   AF-A0A318CZU9-F1
#
_cell.length_a   1.000
_cell.length_b   1.000
_cell.length_c   1.000
_cell.angle_alpha   90.00
_cell.angle_beta   90.00
_cell.angle_gamma   90.00
#
_symmetry.space_group_name_H-M   'P 1'
#
loop_
_entity.id
_entity.type
_entity.pdbx_description
1 polymer ?
#
loop_
_entity_poly.entity_id
_entity_poly.type
_entity_poly.pdbx_seq_one_letter_code
_entity_poly.pdbx_strand_id
1 'polypeptide(L)' 'ANSFIICGILYTLNSYSIQNAVINFAYNTNTNSSKALAIPFENRYRYNSMVDYNPAEKKILAWDNFNMVMYDIKLSKI' A
#
# COMPACT_ATOMS: atom_id res chain seq x y z
N ALA A 1 3.66 8.38 4.12
CA ALA A 1 2.60 9.09 3.39
C ALA A 1 1.24 8.48 3.62
N ASN A 2 1.12 7.16 3.45
CA ASN A 2 -0.03 6.36 3.87
C ASN A 2 0.47 4.99 4.32
N SER A 3 -0.41 4.16 4.90
CA SER A 3 -0.08 2.80 5.31
C SER A 3 -1.32 1.91 5.35
N PHE A 4 -1.13 0.63 5.09
CA PHE A 4 -2.20 -0.38 5.12
C PHE A 4 -1.65 -1.72 5.64
N ILE A 5 -2.52 -2.61 6.10
CA ILE A 5 -2.15 -3.93 6.61
C ILE A 5 -2.70 -5.04 5.72
N ILE A 6 -1.85 -6.01 5.37
CA ILE A 6 -2.25 -7.25 4.70
C ILE A 6 -1.66 -8.42 5.47
N CYS A 7 -2.50 -9.38 5.87
CA CYS A 7 -2.09 -10.61 6.56
C CYS A 7 -1.18 -10.38 7.80
N GLY A 8 -1.44 -9.34 8.60
CA GLY A 8 -0.63 -9.00 9.78
C GLY A 8 0.72 -8.34 9.46
N ILE A 9 0.91 -7.88 8.23
CA ILE A 9 2.08 -7.11 7.83
C ILE A 9 1.63 -5.68 7.50
N LEU A 10 2.16 -4.70 8.21
CA LEU A 10 1.98 -3.27 7.94
C LEU A 10 2.92 -2.87 6.80
N TYR A 11 2.39 -2.21 5.78
CA TYR A 11 3.14 -1.64 4.67
C TYR A 11 3.01 -0.12 4.66
N THR A 12 4.06 0.60 4.28
CA THR A 12 4.02 2.07 4.17
C THR A 12 4.36 2.57 2.77
N LEU A 13 3.72 3.66 2.38
CA LEU A 13 4.05 4.44 1.19
C LEU A 13 4.94 5.63 1.54
N ASN A 14 5.97 5.85 0.73
CA ASN A 14 6.91 6.96 0.93
C ASN A 14 6.29 8.33 0.60
N SER A 15 5.39 8.42 -0.38
CA SER A 15 4.80 9.67 -0.86
C SER A 15 3.35 9.50 -1.30
N TYR A 16 2.53 10.52 -1.05
CA TYR A 16 1.16 10.63 -1.55
C TYR A 16 1.06 11.54 -2.79
N SER A 17 2.05 12.40 -3.02
CA SER A 17 2.02 13.45 -4.03
C SER A 17 2.85 13.13 -5.28
N ILE A 18 3.89 12.30 -5.14
CA ILE A 18 4.69 11.82 -6.26
C ILE A 18 3.92 10.74 -6.99
N GLN A 19 3.85 10.83 -8.32
CA GLN A 19 3.13 9.84 -9.14
C GLN A 19 3.74 8.44 -9.01
N ASN A 20 5.07 8.32 -9.17
CA ASN A 20 5.80 7.07 -8.98
C ASN A 20 6.28 6.96 -7.53
N ALA A 21 5.37 6.61 -6.63
CA ALA A 21 5.68 6.34 -5.24
C ALA A 21 6.22 4.91 -5.07
N VAL A 22 6.60 4.59 -3.84
CA VAL A 22 7.19 3.30 -3.48
C VAL A 22 6.60 2.84 -2.15
N ILE A 23 6.17 1.57 -2.10
CA ILE A 23 5.97 0.88 -0.83
C ILE A 23 7.37 0.54 -0.31
N ASN A 24 7.82 1.31 0.68
CA ASN A 24 9.23 1.40 1.07
C ASN A 24 9.57 0.66 2.36
N PHE A 25 8.57 0.15 3.08
CA PHE A 25 8.77 -0.50 4.36
C PHE A 25 7.65 -1.51 4.64
N ALA A 26 8.02 -2.59 5.32
CA ALA A 26 7.10 -3.55 5.90
C ALA A 26 7.47 -3.86 7.35
N TYR A 27 6.46 -4.05 8.19
CA TYR A 27 6.59 -4.53 9.56
C TYR A 27 5.66 -5.71 9.79
N ASN A 28 6.22 -6.88 10.14
CA ASN A 28 5.45 -8.07 10.45
C ASN A 28 5.13 -8.10 11.94
N THR A 29 3.84 -7.97 12.28
CA THR A 29 3.38 -7.91 13.67
C THR A 29 3.45 -9.26 14.38
N ASN A 30 3.55 -10.37 13.64
CA ASN A 30 3.65 -11.71 14.23
C ASN A 30 5.08 -12.00 14.73
N THR A 31 6.09 -11.42 14.06
CA THR A 31 7.50 -11.67 14.35
C THR A 31 8.22 -10.44 14.92
N ASN A 32 7.51 -9.32 15.07
CA ASN A 32 8.05 -8.01 15.49
C ASN A 32 9.28 -7.58 14.68
N SER A 33 9.30 -7.89 13.38
CA SER A 33 10.45 -7.62 12.51
C SER A 33 10.09 -6.72 11.34
N SER A 34 11.04 -5.87 10.96
CA SER A 34 10.89 -4.91 9.87
C SER A 34 11.77 -5.22 8.68
N LYS A 35 11.35 -4.80 7.49
CA LYS A 35 12.12 -4.90 6.26
C LYS A 35 11.96 -3.64 5.41
N ALA A 36 13.08 -3.13 4.88
CA ALA A 36 13.05 -2.11 3.84
C ALA A 36 12.61 -2.73 2.50
N LEU A 37 11.73 -2.05 1.79
CA LEU A 37 11.16 -2.49 0.51
C LEU A 37 11.40 -1.44 -0.57
N ALA A 38 11.20 -1.85 -1.82
CA ALA A 38 11.24 -0.98 -2.99
C ALA A 38 10.21 -1.44 -4.03
N ILE A 39 8.95 -1.64 -3.60
CA ILE A 39 7.88 -2.07 -4.49
C ILE A 39 7.27 -0.83 -5.15
N PRO A 40 7.26 -0.69 -6.48
CA PRO A 40 6.66 0.44 -7.16
C PRO A 40 5.17 0.58 -6.84
N PHE A 41 4.70 1.80 -6.63
CA PHE A 41 3.29 2.12 -6.46
C PHE A 41 2.96 3.40 -7.23
N GLU A 42 1.97 3.33 -8.10
CA GLU A 42 1.55 4.49 -8.89
C GLU A 42 0.40 5.21 -8.20
N ASN A 43 0.63 6.45 -7.75
CA ASN A 43 -0.45 7.37 -7.41
C ASN A 43 -1.04 7.93 -8.72
N ARG A 44 -1.97 7.19 -9.33
CA ARG A 44 -2.50 7.44 -10.69
C ARG A 44 -2.88 8.91 -10.96
N TYR A 45 -3.52 9.58 -10.00
CA TYR A 45 -3.94 10.99 -10.13
C TYR A 45 -3.21 11.92 -9.15
N ARG A 46 -2.11 11.46 -8.53
CA ARG A 46 -1.41 12.14 -7.42
C ARG A 46 -2.37 12.36 -6.23
N TYR A 47 -1.89 13.12 -5.23
CA TYR A 47 -2.62 13.48 -4.01
C TYR A 47 -3.45 12.32 -3.39
N ASN A 48 -2.80 11.18 -3.19
CA ASN A 48 -3.45 10.01 -2.64
C ASN A 48 -3.75 10.20 -1.14
N SER A 49 -4.98 10.61 -0.84
CA SER A 49 -5.41 11.00 0.49
C SER A 49 -5.64 9.81 1.44
N MET A 50 -5.97 8.64 0.89
CA MET A 50 -6.27 7.43 1.66
C MET A 50 -5.87 6.18 0.88
N VAL A 51 -5.25 5.21 1.56
CA VAL A 51 -4.95 3.88 1.02
C VAL A 51 -5.33 2.82 2.03
N ASP A 52 -6.25 1.93 1.65
CA ASP A 52 -6.74 0.85 2.49
C ASP A 52 -6.72 -0.49 1.75
N TYR A 53 -6.71 -1.59 2.51
CA TYR A 53 -6.80 -2.94 1.96
C TYR A 53 -8.19 -3.52 2.21
N ASN A 54 -8.84 -4.00 1.15
CA ASN A 54 -10.07 -4.79 1.25
C ASN A 54 -9.73 -6.29 1.19
N PRO A 55 -9.85 -7.03 2.31
CA PRO A 55 -9.54 -8.45 2.35
C PRO A 55 -10.54 -9.34 1.60
N ALA A 56 -11.79 -8.90 1.42
CA ALA A 56 -12.82 -9.66 0.71
C ALA A 56 -12.51 -9.73 -0.79
N GLU A 57 -12.10 -8.61 -1.37
CA GLU A 57 -11.73 -8.52 -2.80
C GLU A 57 -10.23 -8.77 -3.05
N LYS A 58 -9.42 -8.77 -1.98
CA LYS A 58 -7.95 -8.84 -2.06
C LYS A 58 -7.38 -7.75 -2.97
N LYS A 59 -7.81 -6.51 -2.73
CA LYS A 59 -7.36 -5.32 -3.48
C LYS A 59 -6.99 -4.19 -2.54
N ILE A 60 -6.10 -3.33 -2.99
CA ILE A 60 -5.84 -2.05 -2.34
C ILE A 60 -6.77 -1.01 -2.96
N LEU A 61 -7.48 -0.27 -2.13
CA LEU A 61 -8.28 0.88 -2.53
C LEU A 61 -7.50 2.15 -2.23
N ALA A 62 -7.47 3.07 -3.18
CA ALA A 62 -6.95 4.41 -2.97
C ALA A 62 -8.01 5.46 -3.34
N TRP A 63 -7.98 6.58 -2.62
CA TRP A 63 -8.85 7.73 -2.85
C TRP A 63 -8.02 9.00 -2.95
N ASP A 64 -8.24 9.77 -4.02
CA ASP A 64 -7.48 10.98 -4.34
C ASP A 64 -8.30 12.29 -4.25
N ASN A 65 -9.40 12.26 -3.49
CA ASN A 65 -10.42 13.32 -3.38
C ASN A 65 -11.51 13.32 -4.46
N PHE A 66 -11.33 12.61 -5.60
CA PHE A 66 -12.37 12.54 -6.64
C PHE A 66 -12.55 11.16 -7.26
N ASN A 67 -11.49 10.36 -7.33
CA ASN A 67 -11.50 9.04 -7.96
C ASN A 67 -11.19 7.96 -6.92
N MET A 68 -11.94 6.87 -7.02
CA MET A 68 -11.62 5.63 -6.34
C MET A 68 -10.84 4.74 -7.31
N VAL A 69 -9.64 4.33 -6.91
CA VAL A 69 -8.77 3.44 -7.69
C VAL A 69 -8.55 2.16 -6.92
N MET A 70 -8.67 1.02 -7.62
CA MET A 70 -8.38 -0.28 -7.06
C MET A 70 -7.12 -0.88 -7.71
N TYR A 71 -6.21 -1.38 -6.88
CA TYR A 71 -5.00 -2.06 -7.32
C TYR A 71 -5.09 -3.55 -6.99
N ASP A 72 -4.84 -4.37 -7.99
CA ASP A 72 -4.63 -5.80 -7.78
C ASP A 72 -3.30 -6.04 -7.06
N ILE A 73 -3.27 -7.04 -6.19
CA ILE A 73 -2.06 -7.43 -5.46
C ILE A 73 -1.69 -8.87 -5.75
N LYS A 74 -0.40 -9.16 -5.60
CA LYS A 74 0.14 -10.52 -5.62
C LYS A 74 0.99 -10.73 -4.38
N LEU A 75 0.58 -11.69 -3.56
CA LEU A 75 1.33 -12.12 -2.38
C LEU A 75 2.21 -13.31 -2.74
N SER A 76 3.36 -13.44 -2.08
CA SER A 76 4.16 -14.66 -2.18
C SER A 76 3.33 -15.84 -1.66
N LYS A 77 3.42 -16.98 -2.35
CA LYS A 77 2.90 -18.23 -1.80
C LYS A 77 3.77 -18.62 -0.60
N ILE A 78 3.13 -19.17 0.43
CA ILE A 78 3.79 -19.84 1.54
C ILE A 78 4.44 -21.12 1.00
#